data_AF-A0A1M3D9F2-F1
#
_entry.id   AF-A0A1M3D9F2-F1
#
_cell.length_a   1.000
_cell.length_b   1.000
_cell.length_c   1.000
_cell.angle_alpha   90.00
_cell.angle_beta   90.00
_cell.angle_gamma   90.00
#
_symmetry.space_group_name_H-M   'P 1'
#
loop_
_entity.id
_entity.type
_entity.pdbx_description
1 polymer ?
#
loop_
_entity_poly.entity_id
_entity_poly.type
_entity_poly.pdbx_seq_one_letter_code
_entity_poly.pdbx_strand_id
1 'polypeptide(L)'
;MATPQAERCDVRPAPRRRLDWRYLLYFYLHAFGFLATTLLLSWGAIVFFFLAIGGFSIDGMMAHLNNLALRYVAADAHRQMAFKELIGGVQMILAIGFLVFRRHAFRPFRDFDRSMPHG
;
A
#
# COMPACT_ATOMS: atom_id res chain seq x y z
N MET A 1 -66.84 10.32 -17.29
CA MET A 1 -65.99 11.40 -17.83
C MET A 1 -64.63 11.24 -17.18
N ALA A 2 -63.67 10.68 -17.91
CA ALA A 2 -62.37 10.24 -17.39
C ALA A 2 -61.31 11.32 -17.59
N THR A 3 -60.44 11.50 -16.60
CA THR A 3 -58.99 11.70 -16.80
C THR A 3 -58.24 11.28 -15.52
N PRO A 4 -57.51 10.15 -15.51
CA PRO A 4 -56.48 9.91 -14.51
C PRO A 4 -55.29 10.82 -14.84
N GLN A 5 -54.90 11.68 -13.89
CA GLN A 5 -53.69 12.48 -14.00
C GLN A 5 -52.50 11.53 -14.03
N ALA A 6 -51.93 11.38 -15.23
CA ALA A 6 -50.74 10.61 -15.48
C ALA A 6 -49.62 11.09 -14.54
N GLU A 7 -49.20 10.18 -13.68
CA GLU A 7 -47.96 10.21 -12.93
C GLU A 7 -46.83 10.50 -13.92
N ARG A 8 -46.34 11.75 -13.95
CA ARG A 8 -45.11 12.07 -14.66
C ARG A 8 -44.00 11.31 -13.94
N CYS A 9 -43.62 10.14 -14.46
CA CYS A 9 -42.32 9.56 -14.16
C CYS A 9 -41.27 10.61 -14.54
N ASP A 10 -40.78 11.33 -13.53
CA ASP A 10 -39.55 12.13 -13.59
C ASP A 10 -38.40 11.15 -13.78
N VAL A 11 -38.13 10.77 -15.04
CA VAL A 11 -36.94 10.02 -15.40
C VAL A 11 -35.76 10.97 -15.28
N ARG A 12 -35.26 11.15 -14.05
CA ARG A 12 -34.02 11.88 -13.82
C ARG A 12 -32.93 11.22 -14.66
N PRO A 13 -32.31 11.94 -15.62
CA PRO A 13 -31.25 11.36 -16.42
C PRO A 13 -30.14 10.90 -15.47
N ALA A 14 -29.77 9.62 -15.55
CA ALA A 14 -28.68 9.07 -14.77
C ALA A 14 -27.46 9.99 -14.97
N PRO A 15 -26.84 10.51 -13.90
CA PRO A 15 -25.74 11.45 -14.03
C PRO A 15 -24.65 10.79 -14.87
N ARG A 16 -24.35 11.39 -16.04
CA ARG A 16 -23.23 10.97 -16.87
C ARG A 16 -21.99 11.07 -16.00
N ARG A 17 -21.48 9.91 -15.60
CA ARG A 17 -20.32 9.76 -14.72
C ARG A 17 -19.09 10.24 -15.49
N ARG A 18 -18.92 11.56 -15.59
CA ARG A 18 -17.68 12.16 -16.08
C ARG A 18 -16.62 11.66 -15.11
N LEU A 19 -15.68 10.89 -15.65
CA LEU A 19 -14.53 10.41 -14.93
C LEU A 19 -13.79 11.66 -14.44
N ASP A 20 -13.97 12.01 -13.18
CA ASP A 20 -13.39 13.23 -12.64
C ASP A 20 -11.89 13.01 -12.52
N TRP A 21 -11.15 13.53 -13.50
CA TRP A 21 -9.69 13.41 -13.57
C TRP A 21 -9.03 13.96 -12.30
N ARG A 22 -9.65 14.96 -11.65
CA ARG A 22 -9.18 15.52 -10.38
C ARG A 22 -9.29 14.50 -9.26
N TYR A 23 -10.42 13.78 -9.20
CA TYR A 23 -10.61 12.68 -8.27
C TYR A 23 -9.61 11.54 -8.51
N LEU A 24 -9.37 11.16 -9.76
CA LEU A 24 -8.39 10.13 -10.09
C LEU A 24 -6.98 10.53 -9.65
N LEU A 25 -6.54 11.75 -9.98
CA LEU A 25 -5.22 12.24 -9.59
C LEU A 25 -5.05 12.28 -8.06
N TYR A 26 -6.06 12.81 -7.35
CA TYR A 26 -6.08 12.83 -5.89
C TYR A 26 -6.02 11.41 -5.30
N PHE A 27 -6.82 10.49 -5.84
CA PHE A 27 -6.85 9.10 -5.43
C PHE A 27 -5.48 8.43 -5.62
N TYR A 28 -4.86 8.58 -6.80
CA TYR A 28 -3.55 7.98 -7.08
C TYR A 28 -2.45 8.57 -6.19
N LEU A 29 -2.43 9.88 -5.96
CA LEU A 29 -1.45 10.51 -5.10
C LEU A 29 -1.57 10.00 -3.65
N HIS A 30 -2.79 9.90 -3.14
CA HIS A 30 -3.04 9.39 -1.79
C HIS A 30 -2.76 7.89 -1.67
N ALA A 31 -3.16 7.10 -2.68
CA ALA A 31 -2.86 5.67 -2.75
C ALA A 31 -1.35 5.43 -2.82
N PHE A 32 -0.62 6.20 -3.63
CA PHE A 32 0.82 6.11 -3.74
C PHE A 32 1.51 6.48 -2.43
N GLY A 33 1.12 7.58 -1.77
CA GLY A 33 1.67 7.95 -0.47
C GLY A 33 1.40 6.88 0.60
N PHE A 34 0.21 6.30 0.61
CA PHE A 34 -0.15 5.20 1.50
C PHE A 34 0.69 3.95 1.25
N LEU A 35 0.86 3.54 -0.01
CA LEU A 35 1.66 2.39 -0.40
C LEU A 35 3.15 2.61 -0.13
N ALA A 36 3.69 3.77 -0.50
CA ALA A 36 5.09 4.12 -0.28
C ALA A 36 5.46 4.11 1.20
N THR A 37 4.62 4.70 2.05
CA THR A 37 4.83 4.67 3.50
C THR A 37 4.68 3.27 4.09
N THR A 38 3.80 2.43 3.52
CA THR A 38 3.63 1.02 3.97
C THR A 38 4.87 0.21 3.60
N LEU A 39 5.39 0.42 2.38
CA LEU A 39 6.63 -0.19 1.92
C LEU A 39 7.82 0.27 2.77
N LEU A 40 7.90 1.55 3.12
CA LEU A 40 8.96 2.07 3.97
C LEU A 40 8.91 1.47 5.38
N LEU A 41 7.71 1.27 5.94
CA LEU A 41 7.54 0.56 7.22
C LEU A 41 7.99 -0.90 7.13
N SER A 42 7.68 -1.62 6.05
CA SER A 42 8.12 -3.02 5.90
C SER A 42 9.64 -3.12 5.75
N TRP A 43 10.27 -2.23 4.98
CA TRP A 43 11.73 -2.13 4.92
C TRP A 43 12.35 -1.77 6.27
N GLY A 44 11.76 -0.80 6.96
CA GLY A 44 12.18 -0.40 8.30
C GLY A 44 12.14 -1.56 9.30
N ALA A 45 11.11 -2.42 9.22
CA ALA A 45 11.00 -3.61 10.06
C ALA A 45 12.13 -4.63 9.79
N ILE A 46 12.53 -4.83 8.53
CA ILE A 46 13.66 -5.70 8.18
C ILE A 46 14.97 -5.12 8.73
N VAL A 47 15.22 -3.83 8.50
CA VAL A 47 16.42 -3.16 9.03
C VAL A 47 16.44 -3.23 10.56
N PHE A 48 15.30 -2.97 11.21
CA PHE A 48 15.16 -3.05 12.65
C PHE A 48 15.40 -4.46 13.17
N PHE A 49 14.97 -5.50 12.46
CA PHE A 49 15.25 -6.89 12.81
C PHE A 49 16.77 -7.16 12.87
N PHE A 50 17.52 -6.76 11.83
CA PHE A 50 18.98 -6.91 11.82
C PHE A 50 19.65 -6.09 12.92
N LEU A 51 19.15 -4.89 13.20
CA LEU A 51 19.63 -4.05 14.29
C LEU A 51 19.38 -4.71 15.66
N ALA A 52 18.20 -5.29 15.87
CA ALA A 52 17.83 -5.95 17.12
C ALA A 52 18.70 -7.19 17.38
N ILE A 53 18.91 -8.07 16.39
CA ILE A 53 19.80 -9.24 16.54
C ILE A 53 21.29 -8.84 16.60
N GLY A 54 21.64 -7.65 16.12
CA GLY A 54 22.96 -7.03 16.24
C GLY A 54 23.23 -6.39 17.60
N GLY A 55 22.35 -6.57 18.59
CA GLY A 55 22.48 -5.97 19.91
C GLY A 55 22.24 -4.46 19.93
N PHE A 56 21.41 -3.95 19.01
CA PHE A 56 21.17 -2.52 18.79
C PHE A 56 22.42 -1.71 18.41
N SER A 57 23.44 -2.38 17.88
CA SER A 57 24.65 -1.75 17.34
C SER A 57 24.72 -1.90 15.82
N ILE A 58 25.23 -0.86 15.15
CA ILE A 58 25.48 -0.89 13.70
C ILE A 58 26.55 -1.93 13.35
N ASP A 59 27.58 -2.09 14.18
CA ASP A 59 28.65 -3.07 13.92
C ASP A 59 28.10 -4.50 14.00
N GLY A 60 27.27 -4.79 14.99
CA GLY A 60 26.61 -6.09 15.14
C GLY A 60 25.64 -6.38 13.99
N MET A 61 24.87 -5.38 13.56
CA MET A 61 24.00 -5.47 12.38
C MET A 61 24.81 -5.81 11.12
N MET A 62 25.91 -5.09 10.87
CA MET A 62 26.78 -5.30 9.71
C MET A 62 27.48 -6.66 9.75
N ALA A 63 27.82 -7.18 10.93
CA ALA A 63 28.38 -8.53 11.05
C ALA A 63 27.40 -9.61 10.56
N HIS A 64 26.12 -9.50 10.92
CA HIS A 64 25.06 -10.40 10.44
C HIS A 64 24.85 -10.27 8.92
N LEU A 65 24.81 -9.04 8.40
CA LEU A 65 24.69 -8.79 6.95
C LEU A 65 25.88 -9.33 6.17
N ASN A 66 27.09 -9.17 6.69
CA ASN A 66 28.30 -9.70 6.07
C ASN A 66 28.28 -11.24 6.03
N ASN A 67 27.85 -11.88 7.12
CA ASN A 67 27.70 -13.34 7.15
C ASN A 67 26.70 -13.83 6.09
N LEU A 68 25.57 -13.13 5.97
CA LEU A 68 24.54 -13.42 4.99
C LEU A 68 25.06 -13.25 3.55
N ALA A 69 25.74 -12.14 3.28
CA ALA A 69 26.29 -11.81 1.97
C ALA A 69 27.34 -12.84 1.52
N LEU A 70 28.27 -13.22 2.41
CA LEU A 70 29.27 -14.24 2.14
C LEU A 70 28.62 -15.60 1.81
N ARG A 71 27.59 -16.00 2.56
CA ARG A 71 26.84 -17.24 2.29
C ARG A 71 26.06 -17.18 0.98
N TYR A 72 25.49 -16.03 0.64
CA TYR A 72 24.76 -15.83 -0.63
C TYR A 72 25.71 -15.88 -1.84
N VAL A 73 26.86 -15.21 -1.77
CA VAL A 73 27.86 -15.20 -2.86
C VAL A 73 28.48 -16.58 -3.05
N ALA A 74 28.71 -17.33 -1.97
CA ALA A 74 29.23 -18.70 -2.04
C ALA A 74 28.19 -19.74 -2.50
N ALA A 75 26.91 -19.37 -2.58
CA ALA A 75 25.84 -20.26 -3.01
C ALA A 75 25.75 -20.37 -4.54
N ASP A 76 25.38 -21.55 -5.04
CA ASP A 76 25.07 -21.75 -6.46
C ASP A 76 23.75 -21.09 -6.87
N ALA A 77 23.50 -21.02 -8.18
CA ALA A 77 22.37 -20.31 -8.76
C ALA A 77 21.01 -20.78 -8.25
N HIS A 78 20.84 -22.08 -7.96
CA HIS A 78 19.58 -22.62 -7.46
C HIS A 78 19.32 -22.13 -6.03
N ARG A 79 20.33 -22.19 -5.17
CA ARG A 79 20.25 -21.66 -3.79
C ARG A 79 20.04 -20.15 -3.75
N GLN A 80 20.65 -19.40 -4.66
CA GLN A 80 20.44 -17.95 -4.77
C GLN A 80 19.00 -17.60 -5.18
N MET A 81 18.39 -18.39 -6.08
CA MET A 81 16.99 -18.22 -6.48
C MET A 81 16.05 -18.44 -5.29
N ALA A 82 16.20 -19.57 -4.60
CA ALA A 82 15.41 -19.89 -3.42
C ALA A 82 15.57 -18.81 -2.33
N PHE A 83 16.78 -18.27 -2.14
CA PHE A 83 17.00 -17.16 -1.22
C PHE A 83 16.19 -15.91 -1.60
N LYS A 84 16.17 -15.53 -2.89
CA LYS A 84 15.39 -14.38 -3.37
C LYS A 84 13.88 -14.59 -3.18
N GLU A 85 13.40 -15.81 -3.41
CA GLU A 85 12.00 -16.18 -3.17
C GLU A 85 11.63 -16.05 -1.69
N LEU A 86 12.50 -16.51 -0.79
CA LEU A 86 12.30 -16.38 0.65
C LEU A 86 12.26 -14.90 1.08
N ILE A 87 13.23 -14.09 0.63
CA ILE A 87 13.26 -12.65 0.93
C ILE A 87 12.02 -11.94 0.36
N GLY A 88 11.63 -12.27 -0.88
CA GLY A 88 10.41 -11.75 -1.49
C GLY A 88 9.15 -12.15 -0.72
N GLY A 89 9.06 -13.40 -0.28
CA GLY A 89 7.96 -13.90 0.55
C GLY A 89 7.85 -13.18 1.89
N VAL A 90 8.96 -13.01 2.61
CA VAL A 90 9.02 -12.26 3.87
C VAL A 90 8.59 -10.80 3.65
N GLN A 91 9.10 -10.15 2.60
CA GLN A 91 8.72 -8.78 2.26
C GLN A 91 7.22 -8.66 1.95
N MET A 92 6.65 -9.61 1.20
CA MET A 92 5.23 -9.65 0.87
C MET A 92 4.37 -9.80 2.13
N ILE A 93 4.73 -10.73 3.03
CA ILE A 93 4.01 -10.93 4.29
C ILE A 93 4.05 -9.67 5.15
N LEU A 94 5.22 -9.03 5.30
CA LEU A 94 5.36 -7.79 6.05
C LEU A 94 4.51 -6.67 5.44
N ALA A 95 4.62 -6.45 4.13
CA ALA A 95 3.85 -5.42 3.42
C ALA A 95 2.33 -5.64 3.56
N ILE A 96 1.86 -6.87 3.39
CA ILE A 96 0.44 -7.23 3.57
C ILE A 96 0.02 -7.01 5.03
N GLY A 97 0.84 -7.44 6.00
CA GLY A 97 0.58 -7.24 7.42
C GLY A 97 0.39 -5.76 7.75
N PHE A 98 1.36 -4.92 7.36
CA PHE A 98 1.24 -3.47 7.55
C PHE A 98 0.04 -2.87 6.81
N LEU A 99 -0.28 -3.34 5.61
CA LEU A 99 -1.45 -2.87 4.86
C LEU A 99 -2.75 -3.23 5.58
N VAL A 100 -2.87 -4.43 6.14
CA VAL A 100 -4.03 -4.86 6.93
C VAL A 100 -4.16 -4.03 8.21
N PHE A 101 -3.08 -3.78 8.94
CA PHE A 101 -3.13 -2.92 10.13
C PHE A 101 -3.46 -1.47 9.77
N ARG A 102 -2.93 -0.95 8.66
CA ARG A 102 -3.17 0.42 8.18
C ARG A 102 -4.46 0.60 7.40
N ARG A 103 -5.20 -0.46 7.08
CA ARG A 103 -6.46 -0.39 6.30
C ARG A 103 -7.45 0.63 6.86
N HIS A 104 -7.44 0.82 8.18
CA HIS A 104 -8.34 1.75 8.87
C HIS A 104 -8.02 3.23 8.59
N ALA A 105 -6.78 3.54 8.19
CA ALA A 105 -6.31 4.87 7.86
C ALA A 105 -6.56 5.28 6.39
N PHE A 106 -6.93 4.34 5.51
CA PHE A 106 -7.15 4.61 4.09
C PHE A 106 -8.62 4.97 3.82
N ARG A 107 -8.98 6.26 3.82
CA ARG A 107 -10.35 6.75 3.52
C ARG A 107 -10.36 7.92 2.51
N PRO A 108 -9.83 7.73 1.29
CA PRO A 108 -9.64 8.82 0.32
C PRO A 108 -10.94 9.53 -0.08
N PHE A 109 -12.09 8.83 -0.10
CA PHE A 109 -13.37 9.43 -0.48
C PHE A 109 -13.87 10.48 0.53
N ARG A 110 -13.59 10.28 1.83
CA ARG A 110 -14.08 11.16 2.90
C ARG A 110 -13.33 12.49 2.97
N ASP A 111 -12.06 12.48 2.55
CA ASP A 111 -11.21 13.66 2.61
C ASP A 111 -11.32 14.51 1.34
N PHE A 112 -11.59 13.90 0.18
CA PHE A 112 -11.92 14.63 -1.05
C PHE A 112 -13.23 15.43 -0.93
N ASP A 113 -14.28 14.82 -0.39
CA ASP A 113 -15.59 15.48 -0.22
C ASP A 113 -15.52 16.69 0.72
N ARG A 114 -14.65 16.65 1.73
CA ARG A 114 -14.39 17.76 2.66
C ARG A 114 -13.53 18.89 2.08
N SER A 115 -12.74 18.60 1.04
CA SER A 115 -11.83 19.58 0.44
C SER A 115 -12.45 20.31 -0.76
N MET A 116 -13.65 19.92 -1.19
CA MET A 116 -14.46 20.66 -2.15
C MET A 116 -15.22 21.81 -1.46
N PRO A 117 -15.04 23.07 -1.87
CA PRO A 117 -15.88 24.16 -1.40
C PRO A 117 -17.33 23.91 -1.83
N HIS A 118 -18.25 23.87 -0.89
CA HIS A 118 -19.69 23.90 -1.19
C HIS A 118 -20.04 25.30 -1.71
N GLY A 119 -20.10 25.45 -3.03
CA GLY A 119 -20.55 26.65 -3.73
C GLY A 119 -21.91 26.44 -4.35
#